data_AF-A0A7S0XKT5-F1
#
_entry.id   AF-A0A7S0XKT5-F1
#
_cell.length_a   1.000
_cell.length_b   1.000
_cell.length_c   1.000
_cell.angle_alpha   90.00
_cell.angle_beta   90.00
_cell.angle_gamma   90.00
#
_symmetry.space_group_name_H-M   'P 1'
#
loop_
_entity.id
_entity.type
_entity.pdbx_description
1 polymer ?
#
loop_
_entity_poly.entity_id
_entity_poly.type
_entity_poly.pdbx_seq_one_letter_code
_entity_poly.pdbx_strand_id
1 'polypeptide(L)'
;AGLLHDTVEDTAVTFEMLEERFGATLRKIVEGETKVSKLPKLARRAEPPPLVDEDPAWLAPARPGASSSPPPRHVVDAAEGEVDEAPAEGFSVADEQAENLRQMFIAMTDDYRIIIVKLADRLHNMRTLEHMPRHKQSKIARETLEIFAPLAHRLGIWHFKSELEDIAFRYAHPTEYETLRRALATRRRRFDSALAGSKHALESAFARDESMAGVEVAVSGRTKELYSLWLKLRKMAAAAGLDDPNHGFDVDAVQDVVALRVVLDVPRLSPDEPHDAWRERSVWLCYRALSLVQHLDGCELAQEVRVKDYISFPKPNGYRSLHVFVRRQTEDQIVEVQIRTDWMHEIAEHGMAAHWLYKESFFAPRPALPDHLTRHHHHHHQRALSNQYAVTWLDSIKTWQHEIRSSHEFVDTIRRELLGKRVFVFLRDGKILDLSRGATVLDAAFHIHTDVGLRAVAAYINGREVQFSYELRNGDVVSIVTSDDARPQLDWMRWAHRRSTRSKLRAYFKASERRAKLHLDGPNSTSPTALAP
;
A
#
# COMPACT_ATOMS: atom_id res chain seq x y z
N ALA A 1 13.99 -16.81 -10.54
CA ALA A 1 13.25 -15.63 -11.02
C ALA A 1 14.12 -14.39 -10.98
N GLY A 2 14.61 -13.95 -9.80
CA GLY A 2 15.48 -12.77 -9.70
C GLY A 2 16.73 -12.80 -10.59
N LEU A 3 17.39 -13.95 -10.74
CA LEU A 3 18.54 -14.08 -11.66
C LEU A 3 18.18 -14.00 -13.15
N LEU A 4 16.92 -14.23 -13.51
CA LEU A 4 16.47 -14.45 -14.89
C LEU A 4 15.46 -13.40 -15.37
N HIS A 5 15.21 -12.35 -14.56
CA HIS A 5 14.12 -11.40 -14.80
C HIS A 5 14.31 -10.61 -16.11
N ASP A 6 15.54 -10.18 -16.39
CA ASP A 6 15.88 -9.44 -17.62
C ASP A 6 16.38 -10.35 -18.75
N THR A 7 16.58 -11.65 -18.52
CA THR A 7 17.22 -12.55 -19.50
C THR A 7 16.44 -12.65 -20.81
N VAL A 8 15.11 -12.59 -20.77
CA VAL A 8 14.28 -12.65 -21.99
C VAL A 8 14.33 -11.34 -22.79
N GLU A 9 14.68 -10.22 -22.17
CA GLU A 9 14.85 -8.94 -22.87
C GLU A 9 16.25 -8.77 -23.43
N ASP A 10 17.25 -9.14 -22.65
CA ASP A 10 18.65 -8.82 -22.94
C ASP A 10 19.38 -9.91 -23.72
N THR A 11 18.75 -11.07 -23.91
CA THR A 11 19.36 -12.23 -24.59
C THR A 11 18.39 -12.88 -25.58
N ALA A 12 18.88 -13.88 -26.32
CA ALA A 12 18.07 -14.66 -27.27
C ALA A 12 17.15 -15.72 -26.61
N VAL A 13 17.13 -15.80 -25.27
CA VAL A 13 16.33 -16.79 -24.54
C VAL A 13 14.84 -16.45 -24.62
N THR A 14 13.98 -17.43 -24.92
CA THR A 14 12.52 -17.25 -24.98
C THR A 14 11.81 -17.72 -23.70
N PHE A 15 10.54 -17.33 -23.54
CA PHE A 15 9.71 -17.80 -22.43
C PHE A 15 9.47 -19.32 -22.47
N GLU A 16 9.39 -19.90 -23.67
CA GLU A 16 9.25 -21.34 -23.88
C GLU A 16 10.49 -22.09 -23.37
N MET A 17 11.69 -21.57 -23.66
CA MET A 17 12.95 -22.15 -23.17
C MET A 17 13.06 -22.09 -21.64
N LEU A 18 12.55 -21.00 -21.02
CA LEU A 18 12.51 -20.90 -19.56
C LEU A 18 11.55 -21.91 -18.94
N GLU A 19 10.38 -22.12 -19.56
CA GLU A 19 9.40 -23.11 -19.09
C GLU A 19 9.91 -24.54 -19.24
N GLU A 20 10.56 -24.86 -20.35
CA GLU A 20 11.14 -26.19 -20.58
C GLU A 20 12.20 -26.52 -19.52
N ARG A 21 13.06 -25.56 -19.16
CA ARG A 21 14.18 -25.79 -18.23
C ARG A 21 13.80 -25.70 -16.75
N PHE A 22 12.85 -24.85 -16.40
CA PHE A 22 12.58 -24.49 -15.00
C PHE A 22 11.09 -24.54 -14.62
N GLY A 23 10.22 -24.88 -15.56
CA GLY A 23 8.79 -25.06 -15.34
C GLY A 23 7.95 -23.79 -15.51
N ALA A 24 6.63 -24.02 -15.64
CA ALA A 24 5.63 -22.99 -15.90
C ALA A 24 5.58 -21.90 -14.82
N THR A 25 5.91 -22.23 -13.58
CA THR A 25 5.92 -21.26 -12.47
C THR A 25 6.99 -20.20 -12.65
N LEU A 26 8.21 -20.58 -13.05
CA LEU A 26 9.28 -19.60 -13.29
C LEU A 26 8.93 -18.72 -14.48
N ARG A 27 8.45 -19.31 -15.58
CA ARG A 27 7.98 -18.58 -16.77
C ARG A 27 6.99 -17.50 -16.38
N LYS A 28 5.95 -17.83 -15.61
CA LYS A 28 4.92 -16.87 -15.18
C LYS A 28 5.49 -15.69 -14.39
N ILE A 29 6.45 -15.94 -13.50
CA ILE A 29 7.06 -14.87 -12.71
C ILE A 29 7.91 -13.95 -13.60
N VAL A 30 8.76 -14.52 -14.46
CA VAL A 30 9.60 -13.74 -15.37
C VAL A 30 8.75 -13.00 -16.38
N GLU A 31 7.77 -13.66 -17.02
CA GLU A 31 6.84 -13.03 -17.95
C GLU A 31 6.02 -11.91 -17.31
N GLY A 32 5.54 -12.12 -16.08
CA GLY A 32 4.87 -11.09 -15.31
C GLY A 32 5.75 -9.87 -15.02
N GLU A 33 7.01 -10.10 -14.63
CA GLU A 33 8.00 -9.04 -14.39
C GLU A 33 8.37 -8.30 -15.69
N THR A 34 8.67 -9.02 -16.76
CA THR A 34 9.00 -8.47 -18.07
C THR A 34 7.85 -7.63 -18.62
N LYS A 35 6.60 -8.07 -18.47
CA LYS A 35 5.42 -7.27 -18.85
C LYS A 35 5.36 -5.97 -18.06
N VAL A 36 5.70 -5.98 -16.78
CA VAL A 36 5.79 -4.78 -15.93
C VAL A 36 6.93 -3.85 -16.40
N SER A 37 8.04 -4.40 -16.90
CA SER A 37 9.25 -3.68 -17.31
C SER A 37 9.21 -3.09 -18.74
N LYS A 38 8.51 -3.72 -19.70
CA LYS A 38 8.45 -3.29 -21.12
C LYS A 38 7.63 -2.03 -21.40
N LEU A 39 6.76 -1.70 -20.47
CA LEU A 39 5.71 -0.73 -20.67
C LEU A 39 6.21 0.73 -20.90
N PRO A 40 7.34 1.19 -20.33
CA PRO A 40 7.96 2.47 -20.71
C PRO A 40 8.75 2.45 -22.03
N LYS A 41 9.17 1.28 -22.55
CA LYS A 41 10.09 1.17 -23.71
C LYS A 41 9.34 1.14 -25.06
N LEU A 42 8.10 0.63 -25.11
CA LEU A 42 7.28 0.59 -26.34
C LEU A 42 6.86 1.99 -26.83
N ALA A 43 6.73 2.97 -25.94
CA ALA A 43 6.40 4.36 -26.28
C ALA A 43 7.52 5.09 -27.05
N ARG A 44 8.78 4.67 -26.87
CA ARG A 44 9.95 5.33 -27.48
C ARG A 44 10.14 5.02 -28.97
N ARG A 45 9.42 4.03 -29.51
CA ARG A 45 9.48 3.66 -30.93
C ARG A 45 8.55 4.51 -31.82
N ALA A 46 7.72 5.36 -31.22
CA ALA A 46 6.79 6.24 -31.93
C ALA A 46 7.27 7.70 -32.07
N GLU A 47 8.45 8.05 -31.54
CA GLU A 47 9.08 9.35 -31.78
C GLU A 47 9.91 9.28 -33.09
N PRO A 48 9.70 10.18 -34.08
CA PRO A 48 10.63 10.31 -35.19
C PRO A 48 11.99 10.78 -34.66
N PRO A 49 13.11 10.40 -35.33
CA PRO A 49 14.43 10.81 -34.88
C PRO A 49 14.52 12.34 -34.83
N PRO A 50 15.27 12.91 -33.87
CA PRO A 50 15.49 14.34 -33.84
C PRO A 50 16.15 14.78 -35.15
N LEU A 51 15.64 15.88 -35.73
CA LEU A 51 16.30 16.58 -36.82
C LEU A 51 17.73 16.86 -36.40
N VAL A 52 18.68 16.34 -37.15
CA VAL A 52 20.10 16.66 -37.02
C VAL A 52 20.23 18.13 -37.40
N ASP A 53 20.60 18.99 -36.45
CA ASP A 53 21.01 20.36 -36.73
C ASP A 53 22.24 20.31 -37.65
N GLU A 54 22.09 20.71 -38.91
CA GLU A 54 23.24 21.02 -39.75
C GLU A 54 23.88 22.32 -39.27
N ASP A 55 25.17 22.24 -38.91
CA ASP A 55 26.00 23.37 -38.50
C ASP A 55 25.98 24.52 -39.54
N PRO A 56 25.85 25.80 -39.12
CA PRO A 56 25.91 26.94 -40.02
C PRO A 56 27.36 27.39 -40.21
N ALA A 57 27.99 26.99 -41.30
CA ALA A 57 29.33 27.45 -41.67
C ALA A 57 29.35 28.11 -43.05
N TRP A 58 29.05 29.42 -43.13
CA TRP A 58 29.85 30.37 -43.91
C TRP A 58 29.38 31.83 -43.74
N LEU A 59 30.37 32.70 -43.48
CA LEU A 59 30.33 34.16 -43.59
C LEU A 59 30.67 34.56 -45.04
N ALA A 60 29.80 35.30 -45.74
CA ALA A 60 30.18 36.31 -46.75
C ALA A 60 28.97 37.20 -47.13
N PRO A 61 29.17 38.50 -47.44
CA PRO A 61 28.08 39.48 -47.50
C PRO A 61 27.46 39.60 -48.91
N ALA A 62 26.14 39.71 -48.99
CA ALA A 62 25.42 40.01 -50.22
C ALA A 62 25.16 41.52 -50.38
N ARG A 63 25.48 42.05 -51.57
CA ARG A 63 25.12 43.39 -52.07
C ARG A 63 23.61 43.50 -52.35
N PRO A 64 23.03 44.72 -52.40
CA PRO A 64 21.60 44.90 -52.63
C PRO A 64 21.27 45.05 -54.13
N GLY A 65 20.14 44.50 -54.57
CA GLY A 65 19.57 44.84 -55.88
C GLY A 65 18.42 43.94 -56.37
N ALA A 66 17.28 44.59 -56.59
CA ALA A 66 16.23 44.32 -57.60
C ALA A 66 15.18 43.20 -57.40
N SER A 67 13.95 43.64 -57.06
CA SER A 67 12.73 43.58 -57.91
C SER A 67 12.51 42.39 -58.87
N SER A 68 11.41 41.63 -58.70
CA SER A 68 10.20 41.66 -59.57
C SER A 68 9.33 40.38 -59.50
N SER A 69 8.02 40.61 -59.31
CA SER A 69 6.79 39.95 -59.83
C SER A 69 6.54 38.41 -59.82
N PRO A 70 5.28 37.98 -59.59
CA PRO A 70 4.83 36.56 -59.57
C PRO A 70 4.12 36.13 -60.87
N PRO A 71 3.92 34.82 -61.10
CA PRO A 71 2.61 34.34 -61.63
C PRO A 71 2.27 32.89 -61.18
N PRO A 72 1.15 32.27 -61.66
CA PRO A 72 -0.24 32.66 -61.45
C PRO A 72 -1.09 31.53 -60.83
N ARG A 73 -2.31 31.90 -60.45
CA ARG A 73 -3.40 31.01 -60.00
C ARG A 73 -3.88 30.10 -61.14
N HIS A 74 -4.10 28.83 -60.84
CA HIS A 74 -5.07 27.99 -61.56
C HIS A 74 -6.24 27.66 -60.63
N VAL A 75 -7.43 28.05 -61.08
CA VAL A 75 -8.74 27.70 -60.55
C VAL A 75 -9.24 26.53 -61.39
N VAL A 76 -9.61 25.43 -60.75
CA VAL A 76 -10.61 24.47 -61.28
C VAL A 76 -11.26 23.72 -60.12
N ASP A 77 -12.53 24.06 -59.95
CA ASP A 77 -13.72 23.26 -59.64
C ASP A 77 -13.79 22.30 -58.45
N ALA A 78 -14.86 22.55 -57.69
CA ALA A 78 -15.38 21.78 -56.59
C ALA A 78 -16.07 20.50 -57.09
N ALA A 79 -15.81 19.41 -56.36
CA ALA A 79 -16.70 18.26 -56.26
C ALA A 79 -16.71 17.83 -54.78
N GLU A 80 -17.88 17.38 -54.35
CA GLU A 80 -18.33 17.32 -52.97
C GLU A 80 -17.77 16.11 -52.20
N GLY A 81 -17.46 16.35 -50.91
CA GLY A 81 -17.84 15.46 -49.81
C GLY A 81 -17.08 14.14 -49.63
N GLU A 82 -15.88 14.20 -49.06
CA GLU A 82 -15.34 13.11 -48.25
C GLU A 82 -15.12 13.62 -46.82
N VAL A 83 -15.67 12.88 -45.87
CA VAL A 83 -15.66 13.18 -44.44
C VAL A 83 -14.24 12.99 -43.93
N ASP A 84 -13.58 14.09 -43.55
CA ASP A 84 -12.32 14.04 -42.80
C ASP A 84 -12.55 13.26 -41.50
N GLU A 85 -12.07 12.01 -41.45
CA GLU A 85 -11.81 11.31 -40.20
C GLU A 85 -10.78 12.14 -39.42
N ALA A 86 -11.24 12.73 -38.32
CA ALA A 86 -10.39 13.42 -37.36
C ALA A 86 -9.19 12.53 -36.99
N PRO A 87 -7.95 13.07 -36.96
CA PRO A 87 -6.80 12.29 -36.57
C PRO A 87 -7.00 11.81 -35.13
N ALA A 88 -6.83 10.49 -34.92
CA ALA A 88 -6.97 9.83 -33.64
C ALA A 88 -6.25 10.60 -32.52
N GLU A 89 -6.97 10.87 -31.43
CA GLU A 89 -6.49 11.54 -30.23
C GLU A 89 -5.15 10.94 -29.78
N GLY A 90 -4.10 11.76 -29.80
CA GLY A 90 -2.79 11.36 -29.28
C GLY A 90 -2.89 11.09 -27.78
N PHE A 91 -2.61 9.86 -27.37
CA PHE A 91 -2.52 9.48 -25.95
C PHE A 91 -1.47 10.35 -25.25
N SER A 92 -1.82 10.98 -24.13
CA SER A 92 -0.83 11.76 -23.39
C SER A 92 0.20 10.84 -22.71
N VAL A 93 1.42 11.31 -22.49
CA VAL A 93 2.47 10.59 -21.75
C VAL A 93 2.00 10.15 -20.33
N ALA A 94 1.01 10.85 -19.76
CA ALA A 94 0.39 10.49 -18.49
C ALA A 94 -0.58 9.30 -18.63
N ASP A 95 -1.32 9.22 -19.74
CA ASP A 95 -2.24 8.12 -20.03
C ASP A 95 -1.49 6.81 -20.30
N GLU A 96 -0.37 6.89 -21.00
CA GLU A 96 0.52 5.75 -21.21
C GLU A 96 1.13 5.27 -19.89
N GLN A 97 1.60 6.17 -19.04
CA GLN A 97 2.08 5.81 -17.69
C GLN A 97 0.99 5.15 -16.84
N ALA A 98 -0.27 5.59 -16.98
CA ALA A 98 -1.39 4.98 -16.27
C ALA A 98 -1.72 3.58 -16.80
N GLU A 99 -1.70 3.35 -18.12
CA GLU A 99 -1.88 2.00 -18.68
C GLU A 99 -0.74 1.06 -18.27
N ASN A 100 0.48 1.58 -18.23
CA ASN A 100 1.65 0.83 -17.79
C ASN A 100 1.53 0.35 -16.34
N LEU A 101 1.10 1.25 -15.45
CA LEU A 101 0.85 0.91 -14.05
C LEU A 101 -0.34 -0.03 -13.89
N ARG A 102 -1.39 0.12 -14.71
CA ARG A 102 -2.54 -0.79 -14.70
C ARG A 102 -2.14 -2.21 -15.05
N GLN A 103 -1.41 -2.40 -16.14
CA GLN A 103 -0.92 -3.72 -16.56
C GLN A 103 0.02 -4.33 -15.53
N MET A 104 0.89 -3.50 -14.93
CA MET A 104 1.72 -3.91 -13.80
C MET A 104 0.89 -4.49 -12.66
N PHE A 105 -0.12 -3.76 -12.17
CA PHE A 105 -0.94 -4.22 -11.04
C PHE A 105 -1.74 -5.48 -11.37
N ILE A 106 -2.24 -5.63 -12.60
CA ILE A 106 -2.98 -6.83 -13.04
C ILE A 106 -2.06 -8.05 -13.02
N ALA A 107 -0.87 -7.96 -13.63
CA ALA A 107 0.09 -9.06 -13.66
C ALA A 107 0.51 -9.50 -12.25
N MET A 108 0.60 -8.56 -11.31
CA MET A 108 0.93 -8.80 -9.91
C MET A 108 -0.17 -9.52 -9.11
N THR A 109 -1.44 -9.46 -9.55
CA THR A 109 -2.54 -10.11 -8.81
C THR A 109 -2.54 -11.63 -8.95
N ASP A 110 -1.89 -12.19 -9.96
CA ASP A 110 -1.84 -13.63 -10.20
C ASP A 110 -0.74 -14.32 -9.40
N ASP A 111 0.38 -13.63 -9.16
CA ASP A 111 1.48 -14.13 -8.35
C ASP A 111 2.21 -12.98 -7.65
N TYR A 112 2.11 -12.92 -6.31
CA TYR A 112 2.75 -11.89 -5.50
C TYR A 112 4.29 -11.93 -5.59
N ARG A 113 4.89 -13.05 -5.99
CA ARG A 113 6.35 -13.18 -6.16
C ARG A 113 6.87 -12.26 -7.27
N ILE A 114 6.04 -11.93 -8.25
CA ILE A 114 6.34 -10.92 -9.27
C ILE A 114 6.62 -9.57 -8.61
N ILE A 115 5.83 -9.19 -7.60
CA ILE A 115 6.01 -7.93 -6.87
C ILE A 115 7.33 -7.94 -6.10
N ILE A 116 7.67 -9.06 -5.46
CA ILE A 116 8.92 -9.18 -4.68
C ILE A 116 10.13 -9.01 -5.60
N VAL A 117 10.14 -9.69 -6.75
CA VAL A 117 11.21 -9.54 -7.75
C VAL A 117 11.28 -8.10 -8.25
N LYS A 118 10.13 -7.47 -8.54
CA LYS A 118 10.10 -6.08 -9.03
C LYS A 118 10.58 -5.07 -8.00
N LEU A 119 10.24 -5.27 -6.73
CA LEU A 119 10.75 -4.42 -5.65
C LEU A 119 12.25 -4.59 -5.46
N ALA A 120 12.77 -5.82 -5.63
CA ALA A 120 14.21 -6.07 -5.55
C ALA A 120 14.98 -5.41 -6.71
N ASP A 121 14.48 -5.52 -7.94
CA ASP A 121 15.00 -4.80 -9.12
C ASP A 121 14.96 -3.27 -8.88
N ARG A 122 13.80 -2.73 -8.49
CA ARG A 122 13.68 -1.29 -8.19
C ARG A 122 14.64 -0.85 -7.09
N LEU A 123 14.82 -1.65 -6.03
CA LEU A 123 15.76 -1.34 -4.96
C LEU A 123 17.20 -1.30 -5.47
N HIS A 124 17.59 -2.25 -6.33
CA HIS A 124 18.90 -2.21 -6.98
C HIS A 124 19.07 -0.95 -7.84
N ASN A 125 18.07 -0.60 -8.66
CA ASN A 125 18.07 0.61 -9.48
C ASN A 125 18.18 1.90 -8.65
N MET A 126 17.56 1.92 -7.46
CA MET A 126 17.70 3.05 -6.55
C MET A 126 19.11 3.15 -5.94
N ARG A 127 19.74 2.02 -5.60
CA ARG A 127 21.12 1.99 -5.07
C ARG A 127 22.15 2.51 -6.08
N THR A 128 21.91 2.32 -7.37
CA THR A 128 22.82 2.72 -8.46
C THR A 128 22.39 4.01 -9.17
N LEU A 129 21.38 4.71 -8.64
CA LEU A 129 20.73 5.85 -9.29
C LEU A 129 21.66 7.04 -9.57
N GLU A 130 22.79 7.15 -8.87
CA GLU A 130 23.76 8.23 -9.04
C GLU A 130 24.32 8.36 -10.46
N HIS A 131 24.40 7.26 -11.21
CA HIS A 131 24.92 7.24 -12.58
C HIS A 131 23.91 7.76 -13.61
N MET A 132 22.65 7.98 -13.22
CA MET A 132 21.61 8.45 -14.12
C MET A 132 21.60 9.97 -14.25
N PRO A 133 21.15 10.55 -15.38
CA PRO A 133 20.94 11.99 -15.51
C PRO A 133 19.98 12.55 -14.45
N ARG A 134 20.22 13.78 -13.97
CA ARG A 134 19.44 14.43 -12.88
C ARG A 134 17.92 14.37 -13.07
N HIS A 135 17.43 14.62 -14.28
CA HIS A 135 15.99 14.57 -14.57
C HIS A 135 15.41 13.15 -14.39
N LYS A 136 16.18 12.09 -14.74
CA LYS A 136 15.79 10.70 -14.51
C LYS A 136 15.89 10.33 -13.03
N GLN A 137 16.92 10.80 -12.32
CA GLN A 137 17.06 10.58 -10.87
C GLN A 137 15.80 11.04 -10.13
N SER A 138 15.38 12.29 -10.33
CA SER A 138 14.19 12.83 -9.66
C SER A 138 12.90 12.14 -10.09
N LYS A 139 12.76 11.75 -11.36
CA LYS A 139 11.59 11.01 -11.85
C LYS A 139 11.47 9.63 -11.18
N ILE A 140 12.54 8.84 -11.20
CA ILE A 140 12.61 7.50 -10.63
C ILE A 140 12.42 7.55 -9.11
N ALA A 141 13.00 8.54 -8.44
CA ALA A 141 12.84 8.74 -7.00
C ALA A 141 11.38 9.07 -6.63
N ARG A 142 10.72 9.97 -7.37
CA ARG A 142 9.31 10.31 -7.12
C ARG A 142 8.39 9.11 -7.32
N GLU A 143 8.56 8.38 -8.42
CA GLU A 143 7.84 7.13 -8.69
C GLU A 143 8.04 6.11 -7.56
N THR A 144 9.26 6.02 -7.03
CA THR A 144 9.59 5.13 -5.92
C THR A 144 8.83 5.49 -4.65
N LEU A 145 8.74 6.78 -4.29
CA LEU A 145 7.98 7.24 -3.12
C LEU A 145 6.47 7.08 -3.28
N GLU A 146 5.95 7.27 -4.49
CA GLU A 146 4.50 7.24 -4.75
C GLU A 146 3.94 5.83 -4.92
N ILE A 147 4.77 4.88 -5.39
CA ILE A 147 4.29 3.56 -5.82
C ILE A 147 5.03 2.43 -5.09
N PHE A 148 6.35 2.33 -5.26
CA PHE A 148 7.12 1.16 -4.81
C PHE A 148 7.28 1.08 -3.29
N ALA A 149 7.56 2.20 -2.62
CA ALA A 149 7.65 2.24 -1.15
C ALA A 149 6.30 1.90 -0.46
N PRO A 150 5.15 2.48 -0.87
CA PRO A 150 3.84 2.07 -0.38
C PRO A 150 3.52 0.59 -0.64
N LEU A 151 3.92 0.06 -1.80
CA LEU A 151 3.73 -1.35 -2.14
C LEU A 151 4.55 -2.27 -1.23
N ALA A 152 5.82 -1.94 -0.97
CA ALA A 152 6.65 -2.64 0.00
C ALA A 152 6.04 -2.61 1.41
N HIS A 153 5.52 -1.45 1.83
CA HIS A 153 4.82 -1.30 3.11
C HIS A 153 3.58 -2.22 3.23
N ARG A 154 2.80 -2.34 2.15
CA ARG A 154 1.60 -3.20 2.08
C ARG A 154 1.94 -4.68 2.16
N LEU A 155 3.03 -5.10 1.51
CA LEU A 155 3.55 -6.46 1.62
C LEU A 155 4.20 -6.77 2.98
N GLY A 156 4.36 -5.74 3.83
CA GLY A 156 5.04 -5.86 5.12
C GLY A 156 6.56 -5.95 5.02
N ILE A 157 7.15 -5.74 3.82
CA ILE A 157 8.59 -5.81 3.58
C ILE A 157 9.20 -4.48 4.00
N TRP A 158 9.38 -4.31 5.30
CA TRP A 158 9.79 -3.04 5.90
C TRP A 158 11.22 -2.65 5.49
N HIS A 159 12.13 -3.63 5.37
CA HIS A 159 13.50 -3.37 4.94
C HIS A 159 13.54 -2.67 3.56
N PHE A 160 12.81 -3.20 2.57
CA PHE A 160 12.71 -2.59 1.25
C PHE A 160 12.07 -1.22 1.30
N LYS A 161 10.96 -1.07 2.03
CA LYS A 161 10.29 0.23 2.20
C LYS A 161 11.25 1.29 2.71
N SER A 162 11.94 1.01 3.82
CA SER A 162 12.83 1.95 4.51
C SER A 162 13.93 2.43 3.58
N GLU A 163 14.57 1.51 2.88
CA GLU A 163 15.70 1.82 2.01
C GLU A 163 15.26 2.56 0.74
N LEU A 164 14.16 2.12 0.11
CA LEU A 164 13.57 2.83 -1.02
C LEU A 164 13.20 4.28 -0.65
N GLU A 165 12.59 4.49 0.51
CA GLU A 165 12.19 5.82 0.99
C GLU A 165 13.38 6.74 1.22
N ASP A 166 14.42 6.29 1.92
CA ASP A 166 15.57 7.14 2.25
C ASP A 166 16.42 7.49 1.03
N ILE A 167 16.65 6.53 0.12
CA ILE A 167 17.35 6.82 -1.14
C ILE A 167 16.50 7.76 -1.98
N ALA A 168 15.20 7.48 -2.16
CA ALA A 168 14.35 8.32 -2.98
C ALA A 168 14.19 9.74 -2.40
N PHE A 169 14.16 9.89 -1.07
CA PHE A 169 14.08 11.20 -0.43
C PHE A 169 15.28 12.09 -0.79
N ARG A 170 16.49 11.52 -0.83
CA ARG A 170 17.72 12.24 -1.23
C ARG A 170 17.62 12.85 -2.64
N TYR A 171 17.01 12.14 -3.59
CA TYR A 171 16.93 12.59 -5.00
C TYR A 171 15.64 13.35 -5.34
N ALA A 172 14.56 13.11 -4.59
CA ALA A 172 13.27 13.79 -4.78
C ALA A 172 13.23 15.16 -4.09
N HIS A 173 13.84 15.28 -2.91
CA HIS A 173 13.82 16.48 -2.06
C HIS A 173 15.20 16.75 -1.44
N PRO A 174 16.21 17.14 -2.24
CA PRO A 174 17.60 17.23 -1.80
C PRO A 174 17.83 18.32 -0.73
N THR A 175 17.11 19.44 -0.82
CA THR A 175 17.21 20.56 0.12
C THR A 175 16.71 20.20 1.52
N GLU A 176 15.55 19.56 1.58
CA GLU A 176 14.91 19.13 2.81
C GLU A 176 15.68 17.97 3.45
N TYR A 177 16.19 17.05 2.63
CA TYR A 177 17.09 15.98 3.07
C TYR A 177 18.30 16.54 3.80
N GLU A 178 19.00 17.50 3.18
CA GLU A 178 20.23 18.05 3.74
C GLU A 178 19.98 18.88 5.01
N THR A 179 18.89 19.66 5.05
CA THR A 179 18.49 20.42 6.23
C THR A 179 18.16 19.49 7.41
N LEU A 180 17.38 18.43 7.17
CA LEU A 180 17.04 17.45 8.21
C LEU A 180 18.26 16.65 8.67
N ARG A 181 19.14 16.27 7.75
CA ARG A 181 20.40 15.57 8.05
C ARG A 181 21.28 16.40 8.99
N ARG A 182 21.42 17.70 8.73
CA ARG A 182 22.16 18.62 9.61
C ARG A 182 21.49 18.77 10.99
N ALA A 183 20.17 18.92 11.02
CA ALA A 183 19.41 19.04 12.26
C ALA A 183 19.52 17.81 13.17
N LEU A 184 19.65 16.61 12.59
CA LEU A 184 19.92 15.37 13.32
C LEU A 184 21.37 15.25 13.78
N ALA A 185 22.33 15.69 12.95
CA ALA A 185 23.75 15.63 13.28
C ALA A 185 24.08 16.41 14.57
N THR A 186 23.45 17.56 14.80
CA THR A 186 23.66 18.36 16.02
C THR A 186 23.18 17.67 17.29
N ARG A 187 22.15 16.81 17.20
CA ARG A 187 21.55 16.07 18.32
C ARG A 187 22.10 14.67 18.51
N ARG A 188 22.97 14.21 17.59
CA ARG A 188 23.45 12.83 17.52
C ARG A 188 24.05 12.34 18.85
N ARG A 189 24.89 13.15 19.50
CA ARG A 189 25.52 12.79 20.78
C ARG A 189 24.49 12.55 21.89
N ARG A 190 23.47 13.41 22.00
CA ARG A 190 22.39 13.26 22.99
C ARG A 190 21.60 11.98 22.73
N PHE A 191 21.25 11.72 21.46
CA PHE A 191 20.54 10.50 21.07
C PHE A 191 21.34 9.23 21.35
N ASP A 192 22.62 9.20 20.98
CA ASP A 192 23.49 8.03 21.20
C ASP A 192 23.69 7.76 22.70
N SER A 193 23.88 8.82 23.52
CA SER A 193 23.97 8.69 24.98
C SER A 193 22.67 8.14 25.59
N ALA A 194 21.52 8.72 25.23
CA ALA A 194 20.22 8.29 25.74
C ALA A 194 19.90 6.83 25.35
N LEU A 195 20.24 6.42 24.12
CA LEU A 195 20.07 5.05 23.64
C LEU A 195 21.00 4.08 24.38
N ALA A 196 22.28 4.42 24.53
CA ALA A 196 23.27 3.57 25.21
C ALA A 196 22.92 3.38 26.69
N GLY A 197 22.60 4.48 27.39
CA GLY A 197 22.21 4.45 28.78
C GLY A 197 20.91 3.66 28.99
N SER A 198 19.91 3.85 28.12
CA SER A 198 18.62 3.15 28.24
C SER A 198 18.75 1.68 27.87
N LYS A 199 19.59 1.34 26.88
CA LYS A 199 19.94 -0.03 26.53
C LYS A 199 20.54 -0.77 27.72
N HIS A 200 21.56 -0.18 28.35
CA HIS A 200 22.24 -0.81 29.49
C HIS A 200 21.30 -1.04 30.68
N ALA A 201 20.42 -0.07 30.96
CA ALA A 201 19.41 -0.21 32.00
C ALA A 201 18.45 -1.37 31.69
N LEU A 202 17.97 -1.49 30.44
CA LEU A 202 17.09 -2.58 30.02
C LEU A 202 17.76 -3.95 30.12
N GLU A 203 18.98 -4.08 29.59
CA GLU A 203 19.75 -5.34 29.67
C GLU A 203 19.95 -5.77 31.13
N SER A 204 20.25 -4.82 32.02
CA SER A 204 20.39 -5.07 33.45
C SER A 204 19.05 -5.45 34.12
N ALA A 205 17.93 -4.86 33.69
CA ALA A 205 16.60 -5.20 34.19
C ALA A 205 16.18 -6.61 33.75
N PHE A 206 16.43 -6.98 32.49
CA PHE A 206 16.13 -8.31 31.98
C PHE A 206 17.00 -9.40 32.63
N ALA A 207 18.29 -9.13 32.85
CA ALA A 207 19.20 -10.09 33.48
C ALA A 207 18.85 -10.38 34.95
N ARG A 208 18.21 -9.44 35.65
CA ARG A 208 17.78 -9.60 37.05
C ARG A 208 16.44 -10.33 37.20
N ASP A 209 15.67 -10.46 36.12
CA ASP A 209 14.32 -11.00 36.18
C ASP A 209 14.28 -12.52 35.98
N GLU A 210 13.78 -13.25 36.98
CA GLU A 210 13.73 -14.72 36.95
C GLU A 210 12.90 -15.27 35.79
N SER A 211 11.83 -14.57 35.38
CA SER A 211 10.95 -15.06 34.30
C SER A 211 11.55 -14.87 32.91
N MET A 212 12.58 -14.04 32.78
CA MET A 212 13.38 -13.88 31.57
C MET A 212 14.59 -14.83 31.54
N ALA A 213 14.79 -15.66 32.57
CA ALA A 213 15.87 -16.63 32.60
C ALA A 213 15.74 -17.63 31.44
N GLY A 214 16.83 -17.79 30.68
CA GLY A 214 16.86 -18.69 29.51
C GLY A 214 16.25 -18.11 28.23
N VAL A 215 15.73 -16.87 28.26
CA VAL A 215 15.31 -16.13 27.05
C VAL A 215 16.48 -15.28 26.58
N GLU A 216 16.87 -15.40 25.31
CA GLU A 216 17.88 -14.51 24.74
C GLU A 216 17.21 -13.18 24.34
N VAL A 217 17.68 -12.08 24.93
CA VAL A 217 17.12 -10.74 24.72
C VAL A 217 18.08 -9.88 23.94
N ALA A 218 17.75 -9.60 22.69
CA ALA A 218 18.52 -8.69 21.84
C ALA A 218 17.97 -7.27 21.92
N VAL A 219 18.75 -6.33 22.49
CA VAL A 219 18.41 -4.90 22.55
C VAL A 219 19.25 -4.10 21.56
N SER A 220 18.58 -3.48 20.59
CA SER A 220 19.21 -2.67 19.54
C SER A 220 18.65 -1.25 19.51
N GLY A 221 19.53 -0.25 19.40
CA GLY A 221 19.16 1.15 19.21
C GLY A 221 18.94 1.46 17.74
N ARG A 222 17.89 2.22 17.45
CA ARG A 222 17.55 2.67 16.10
C ARG A 222 17.13 4.14 16.11
N THR A 223 17.56 4.87 15.10
CA THR A 223 17.04 6.20 14.78
C THR A 223 16.00 6.09 13.68
N LYS A 224 14.96 6.93 13.74
CA LYS A 224 13.94 7.02 12.69
C LYS A 224 14.57 7.41 11.35
N GLU A 225 14.06 6.83 10.28
CA GLU A 225 14.47 7.13 8.90
C GLU A 225 14.18 8.60 8.55
N LEU A 226 15.02 9.18 7.69
CA LEU A 226 14.97 10.60 7.35
C LEU A 226 13.65 10.95 6.69
N TYR A 227 13.21 10.15 5.72
CA TYR A 227 11.94 10.39 5.02
C TYR A 227 10.74 10.31 5.96
N SER A 228 10.72 9.30 6.83
CA SER A 228 9.63 9.09 7.79
C SER A 228 9.57 10.21 8.84
N LEU A 229 10.73 10.71 9.27
CA LEU A 229 10.84 11.88 10.16
C LEU A 229 10.34 13.15 9.47
N TRP A 230 10.79 13.41 8.24
CA TRP A 230 10.33 14.54 7.43
C TRP A 230 8.81 14.56 7.26
N LEU A 231 8.21 13.41 6.90
CA LEU A 231 6.76 13.32 6.74
C LEU A 231 6.00 13.57 8.05
N LYS A 232 6.58 13.20 9.20
CA LYS A 232 5.97 13.44 10.51
C LYS A 232 6.04 14.92 10.90
N LEU A 233 7.19 15.55 10.70
CA LEU A 233 7.39 16.98 10.93
C LEU A 233 6.43 17.81 10.08
N ARG A 234 6.30 17.49 8.78
CA ARG A 234 5.33 18.16 7.90
C ARG A 234 3.89 18.03 8.37
N LYS A 235 3.49 16.85 8.86
CA LYS A 235 2.13 16.64 9.38
C LYS A 235 1.88 17.46 10.65
N MET A 236 2.89 17.61 11.51
CA MET A 236 2.79 18.40 12.73
C MET A 236 2.75 19.90 12.41
N ALA A 237 3.59 20.37 11.48
CA ALA A 237 3.61 21.75 11.01
C ALA A 237 2.27 22.16 10.37
N ALA A 238 1.73 21.32 9.47
CA ALA A 238 0.42 21.54 8.86
C ALA A 238 -0.72 21.58 9.90
N ALA A 239 -0.66 20.74 10.93
CA ALA A 239 -1.64 20.77 12.02
C ALA A 239 -1.53 22.03 12.90
N ALA A 240 -0.35 22.65 12.95
CA ALA A 240 -0.10 23.90 13.66
C ALA A 240 -0.34 25.16 12.80
N GLY A 241 -0.77 25.01 11.54
CA GLY A 241 -0.99 26.12 10.60
C GLY A 241 0.31 26.80 10.14
N LEU A 242 1.46 26.16 10.35
CA LEU A 242 2.78 26.64 9.98
C LEU A 242 3.19 25.97 8.66
N ASP A 243 2.59 26.41 7.54
CA ASP A 243 2.93 25.93 6.19
C ASP A 243 4.07 26.74 5.54
N ASP A 244 4.97 27.32 6.35
CA ASP A 244 6.14 28.05 5.82
C ASP A 244 7.27 27.06 5.44
N PRO A 245 7.66 26.97 4.15
CA PRO A 245 8.76 26.12 3.70
C PRO A 245 10.13 26.51 4.29
N ASN A 246 10.28 27.71 4.87
CA ASN A 246 11.50 28.17 5.53
C ASN A 246 11.53 27.92 7.05
N HIS A 247 10.47 27.33 7.63
CA HIS A 247 10.49 26.99 9.05
C HIS A 247 11.49 25.85 9.29
N GLY A 248 12.48 26.08 10.15
CA GLY A 248 13.42 25.04 10.56
C GLY A 248 12.69 23.82 11.15
N PHE A 249 13.24 22.62 10.94
CA PHE A 249 12.67 21.41 11.53
C PHE A 249 12.92 21.37 13.04
N ASP A 250 11.86 21.49 13.84
CA ASP A 250 11.94 21.18 15.27
C ASP A 250 11.88 19.66 15.49
N VAL A 251 13.07 19.05 15.46
CA VAL A 251 13.24 17.60 15.69
C VAL A 251 12.86 17.21 17.12
N ASP A 252 12.94 18.12 18.09
CA ASP A 252 12.71 17.82 19.51
C ASP A 252 11.21 17.64 19.81
N ALA A 253 10.32 18.27 19.02
CA ALA A 253 8.89 18.04 19.08
C ALA A 253 8.47 16.59 18.75
N VAL A 254 9.34 15.84 18.08
CA VAL A 254 9.05 14.46 17.66
C VAL A 254 9.47 13.47 18.75
N GLN A 255 8.49 12.87 19.41
CA GLN A 255 8.73 11.94 20.53
C GLN A 255 9.36 10.59 20.14
N ASP A 256 9.28 10.18 18.87
CA ASP A 256 9.69 8.84 18.37
C ASP A 256 10.90 8.91 17.41
N VAL A 257 11.80 9.88 17.62
CA VAL A 257 13.03 10.03 16.81
C VAL A 257 14.01 8.89 17.09
N VAL A 258 14.14 8.51 18.36
CA VAL A 258 15.00 7.42 18.82
C VAL A 258 14.15 6.29 19.40
N ALA A 259 14.53 5.06 19.09
CA ALA A 259 13.83 3.88 19.56
C ALA A 259 14.82 2.78 19.99
N LEU A 260 14.43 2.02 21.00
CA LEU A 260 15.05 0.75 21.37
C LEU A 260 14.15 -0.39 20.93
N ARG A 261 14.73 -1.34 20.21
CA ARG A 261 14.06 -2.56 19.78
C ARG A 261 14.53 -3.70 20.66
N VAL A 262 13.59 -4.30 21.37
CA VAL A 262 13.77 -5.49 22.20
C VAL A 262 13.18 -6.68 21.45
N VAL A 263 14.04 -7.61 21.05
CA VAL A 263 13.65 -8.86 20.40
C VAL A 263 13.90 -10.00 21.38
N LEU A 264 12.85 -10.76 21.67
CA LEU A 264 12.90 -11.94 22.54
C LEU A 264 13.01 -13.18 21.68
N ASP A 265 14.13 -13.90 21.77
CA ASP A 265 14.25 -15.26 21.26
C ASP A 265 13.87 -16.24 22.39
N VAL A 266 12.73 -16.89 22.21
CA VAL A 266 12.09 -17.72 23.23
C VAL A 266 12.26 -19.19 22.84
N PRO A 267 13.16 -19.93 23.52
CA PRO A 267 13.34 -21.34 23.20
C PRO A 267 12.09 -22.15 23.58
N ARG A 268 11.91 -23.28 22.90
CA ARG A 268 10.93 -24.30 23.29
C ARG A 268 11.38 -24.98 24.57
N LEU A 269 10.44 -25.25 25.47
CA LEU A 269 10.71 -25.95 26.73
C LEU A 269 10.99 -27.45 26.49
N SER A 270 10.35 -28.02 25.47
CA SER A 270 10.57 -29.38 25.04
C SER A 270 10.36 -29.52 23.52
N PRO A 271 10.94 -30.54 22.87
CA PRO A 271 10.72 -30.81 21.45
C PRO A 271 9.24 -31.00 21.09
N ASP A 272 8.46 -31.55 22.03
CA ASP A 272 7.04 -31.86 21.86
C ASP A 272 6.09 -30.75 22.35
N GLU A 273 6.60 -29.59 22.76
CA GLU A 273 5.77 -28.46 23.21
C GLU A 273 4.77 -28.07 22.11
N PRO A 274 3.45 -28.05 22.38
CA PRO A 274 2.47 -27.59 21.41
C PRO A 274 2.78 -26.16 20.93
N HIS A 275 2.65 -25.91 19.63
CA HIS A 275 3.01 -24.61 19.06
C HIS A 275 2.22 -23.45 19.67
N ASP A 276 0.92 -23.65 19.93
CA ASP A 276 0.08 -22.62 20.54
C ASP A 276 0.52 -22.30 21.97
N ALA A 277 0.92 -23.31 22.76
CA ALA A 277 1.46 -23.11 24.10
C ALA A 277 2.79 -22.34 24.08
N TRP A 278 3.72 -22.71 23.19
CA TRP A 278 4.96 -21.95 22.98
C TRP A 278 4.68 -20.49 22.60
N ARG A 279 3.72 -20.28 21.70
CA ARG A 279 3.34 -18.96 21.21
C ARG A 279 2.72 -18.09 22.30
N GLU A 280 1.80 -18.64 23.08
CA GLU A 280 1.17 -17.95 24.22
C GLU A 280 2.21 -17.55 25.28
N ARG A 281 3.14 -18.46 25.62
CA ARG A 281 4.26 -18.18 26.53
C ARG A 281 5.17 -17.07 25.99
N SER A 282 5.49 -17.12 24.69
CA SER A 282 6.33 -16.10 24.04
C SER A 282 5.66 -14.72 24.04
N VAL A 283 4.34 -14.67 23.81
CA VAL A 283 3.55 -13.43 23.90
C VAL A 283 3.50 -12.92 25.33
N TRP A 284 3.27 -13.80 26.32
CA TRP A 284 3.28 -13.43 27.73
C TRP A 284 4.63 -12.81 28.15
N LEU A 285 5.76 -13.35 27.69
CA LEU A 285 7.09 -12.79 27.92
C LEU A 285 7.25 -11.37 27.34
N CYS A 286 6.61 -11.03 26.22
CA CYS A 286 6.59 -9.65 25.73
C CYS A 286 5.89 -8.70 26.71
N TYR A 287 4.78 -9.11 27.32
CA TYR A 287 4.08 -8.30 28.33
C TYR A 287 4.87 -8.22 29.65
N ARG A 288 5.60 -9.28 30.01
CA ARG A 288 6.55 -9.21 31.12
C ARG A 288 7.64 -8.20 30.86
N ALA A 289 8.24 -8.23 29.66
CA ALA A 289 9.25 -7.26 29.26
C ALA A 289 8.70 -5.82 29.26
N LEU A 290 7.44 -5.63 28.83
CA LEU A 290 6.76 -4.34 28.94
C LEU A 290 6.68 -3.85 30.39
N SER A 291 6.31 -4.73 31.33
CA SER A 291 6.25 -4.39 32.75
C SER A 291 7.60 -3.95 33.31
N LEU A 292 8.70 -4.60 32.91
CA LEU A 292 10.06 -4.21 33.29
C LEU A 292 10.45 -2.84 32.72
N VAL A 293 10.10 -2.57 31.46
CA VAL A 293 10.35 -1.27 30.81
C VAL A 293 9.61 -0.13 31.51
N GLN A 294 8.39 -0.39 32.01
CA GLN A 294 7.58 0.61 32.71
C GLN A 294 8.14 0.99 34.09
N HIS A 295 8.96 0.14 34.70
CA HIS A 295 9.57 0.34 36.02
C HIS A 295 11.10 0.48 35.93
N LEU A 296 11.60 0.92 34.77
CA LEU A 296 13.03 0.97 34.52
C LEU A 296 13.70 2.10 35.31
N ASP A 297 14.76 1.76 36.05
CA ASP A 297 15.55 2.71 36.83
C ASP A 297 16.09 3.87 35.95
N GLY A 298 15.89 5.11 36.38
CA GLY A 298 16.33 6.32 35.66
C GLY A 298 15.47 6.71 34.44
N CYS A 299 14.34 6.05 34.24
CA CYS A 299 13.37 6.35 33.20
C CYS A 299 11.98 6.62 33.80
N GLU A 300 11.29 7.61 33.25
CA GLU A 300 9.89 7.92 33.59
C GLU A 300 8.97 7.61 32.40
N LEU A 301 7.72 7.28 32.66
CA LEU A 301 6.76 7.14 31.57
C LEU A 301 6.46 8.50 30.94
N ALA A 302 6.65 8.60 29.62
CA ALA A 302 6.54 9.87 28.92
C ALA A 302 5.09 10.30 28.61
N GLN A 303 4.12 9.39 28.75
CA GLN A 303 2.70 9.59 28.41
C GLN A 303 1.76 9.04 29.51
N GLU A 304 0.65 9.73 29.76
CA GLU A 304 -0.34 9.44 30.82
C GLU A 304 -1.02 8.05 30.75
N VAL A 305 -0.98 7.38 29.59
CA VAL A 305 -1.11 5.92 29.33
C VAL A 305 -1.57 5.76 27.88
N ARG A 306 -0.69 5.23 27.03
CA ARG A 306 -1.10 4.49 25.81
C ARG A 306 0.05 3.63 25.30
N VAL A 307 0.22 2.47 25.92
CA VAL A 307 0.96 1.38 25.26
C VAL A 307 0.22 1.05 23.96
N LYS A 308 0.92 1.02 22.84
CA LYS A 308 0.33 0.58 21.58
C LYS A 308 0.51 -0.93 21.49
N ASP A 309 -0.58 -1.66 21.73
CA ASP A 309 -0.58 -3.12 21.67
C ASP A 309 -0.93 -3.61 20.26
N TYR A 310 0.10 -3.75 19.41
CA TYR A 310 -0.06 -4.37 18.10
C TYR A 310 0.04 -5.90 18.14
N ILE A 311 0.22 -6.53 19.31
CA ILE A 311 0.16 -7.99 19.43
C ILE A 311 -1.31 -8.42 19.46
N SER A 312 -2.11 -7.79 20.33
CA SER A 312 -3.55 -7.99 20.41
C SER A 312 -4.29 -7.44 19.17
N PHE A 313 -3.81 -6.31 18.64
CA PHE A 313 -4.38 -5.66 17.46
C PHE A 313 -3.34 -5.49 16.34
N PRO A 314 -2.99 -6.58 15.61
CA PRO A 314 -2.02 -6.52 14.53
C PRO A 314 -2.40 -5.53 13.44
N LYS A 315 -1.40 -4.91 12.81
CA LYS A 315 -1.64 -4.09 11.62
C LYS A 315 -2.02 -4.97 10.41
N PRO A 316 -2.67 -4.41 9.37
CA PRO A 316 -3.05 -5.18 8.18
C PRO A 316 -1.91 -5.86 7.43
N ASN A 317 -0.68 -5.40 7.59
CA ASN A 317 0.51 -5.99 6.97
C ASN A 317 1.15 -7.08 7.84
N GLY A 318 0.46 -7.54 8.90
CA GLY A 318 0.93 -8.58 9.81
C GLY A 318 1.86 -8.08 10.93
N TYR A 319 2.19 -6.79 10.97
CA TYR A 319 3.08 -6.23 11.99
C TYR A 319 2.50 -6.38 13.40
N ARG A 320 3.33 -6.93 14.31
CA ARG A 320 3.04 -7.14 15.73
C ARG A 320 4.21 -6.68 16.60
N SER A 321 3.92 -5.89 17.63
CA SER A 321 4.87 -5.39 18.62
C SER A 321 4.12 -4.58 19.71
N LEU A 322 4.68 -4.49 20.90
CA LEU A 322 4.26 -3.54 21.94
C LEU A 322 5.11 -2.29 21.87
N HIS A 323 4.51 -1.10 21.79
CA HIS A 323 5.24 0.17 21.83
C HIS A 323 4.93 0.94 23.09
N VAL A 324 5.96 1.40 23.78
CA VAL A 324 5.87 2.23 24.98
C VAL A 324 6.88 3.37 24.89
N PHE A 325 6.56 4.53 25.47
CA PHE A 325 7.43 5.70 25.46
C PHE A 325 7.95 5.95 26.87
N VAL A 326 9.28 5.96 27.00
CA VAL A 326 9.97 6.27 28.26
C VAL A 326 10.81 7.52 28.07
N ARG A 327 10.85 8.40 29.06
CA ARG A 327 11.72 9.57 29.12
C ARG A 327 12.92 9.22 29.97
N ARG A 328 14.10 9.28 29.37
CA ARG A 328 15.36 9.13 30.09
C ARG A 328 15.68 10.42 30.83
N GLN A 329 15.72 10.36 32.16
CA GLN A 329 15.87 11.56 33.01
C GLN A 329 17.20 12.28 32.79
N THR A 330 18.30 11.55 32.56
CA THR A 330 19.66 12.12 32.46
C THR A 330 19.86 12.99 31.22
N GLU A 331 19.28 12.62 30.08
CA GLU A 331 19.40 13.33 28.81
C GLU A 331 18.15 14.15 28.44
N ASP A 332 17.10 14.08 29.27
CA ASP A 332 15.74 14.58 28.98
C ASP A 332 15.27 14.18 27.57
N GLN A 333 15.41 12.90 27.24
CA GLN A 333 15.12 12.37 25.92
C GLN A 333 14.06 11.28 25.99
N ILE A 334 13.00 11.44 25.20
CA ILE A 334 12.00 10.39 25.01
C ILE A 334 12.56 9.32 24.06
N VAL A 335 12.45 8.07 24.48
CA VAL A 335 12.84 6.86 23.75
C VAL A 335 11.62 5.97 23.59
N GLU A 336 11.29 5.60 22.36
CA GLU A 336 10.27 4.59 22.07
C GLU A 336 10.87 3.19 22.26
N VAL A 337 10.31 2.37 23.14
CA VAL A 337 10.71 0.96 23.29
C VAL A 337 9.70 0.09 22.53
N GLN A 338 10.22 -0.70 21.59
CA GLN A 338 9.46 -1.63 20.76
C GLN A 338 9.81 -3.05 21.17
N ILE A 339 8.83 -3.78 21.70
CA ILE A 339 9.02 -5.13 22.25
C ILE A 339 8.31 -6.13 21.34
N ARG A 340 8.98 -7.21 20.97
CA ARG A 340 8.43 -8.29 20.14
C ARG A 340 9.28 -9.56 20.26
N THR A 341 8.73 -10.68 19.81
CA THR A 341 9.49 -11.92 19.66
C THR A 341 10.32 -11.92 18.37
N ASP A 342 11.24 -12.87 18.25
CA ASP A 342 11.99 -13.22 17.05
C ASP A 342 11.09 -13.43 15.81
N TRP A 343 10.03 -14.23 15.92
CA TRP A 343 9.15 -14.52 14.80
C TRP A 343 8.32 -13.28 14.39
N MET A 344 7.92 -12.45 15.37
CA MET A 344 7.28 -11.17 15.09
C MET A 344 8.27 -10.19 14.44
N HIS A 345 9.54 -10.25 14.81
CA HIS A 345 10.59 -9.47 14.19
C HIS A 345 10.77 -9.85 12.73
N GLU A 346 10.84 -11.14 12.41
CA GLU A 346 10.93 -11.65 11.03
C GLU A 346 9.77 -11.18 10.16
N ILE A 347 8.52 -11.31 10.66
CA ILE A 347 7.34 -10.80 9.95
C ILE A 347 7.41 -9.28 9.79
N ALA A 348 7.92 -8.55 10.77
CA ALA A 348 7.98 -7.09 10.70
C ALA A 348 9.05 -6.57 9.73
N GLU A 349 10.13 -7.30 9.48
CA GLU A 349 11.19 -6.89 8.53
C GLU A 349 10.92 -7.39 7.11
N HIS A 350 10.47 -8.65 6.99
CA HIS A 350 10.32 -9.36 5.72
C HIS A 350 8.86 -9.58 5.29
N GLY A 351 7.88 -9.27 6.14
CA GLY A 351 6.46 -9.33 5.80
C GLY A 351 6.00 -10.68 5.29
N MET A 352 5.31 -10.67 4.14
CA MET A 352 4.87 -11.88 3.45
C MET A 352 6.00 -12.85 3.10
N ALA A 353 7.24 -12.37 2.92
CA ALA A 353 8.36 -13.24 2.57
C ALA A 353 8.76 -14.14 3.76
N ALA A 354 8.77 -13.62 4.99
CA ALA A 354 9.05 -14.43 6.19
C ALA A 354 7.93 -15.44 6.49
N HIS A 355 6.67 -15.07 6.27
CA HIS A 355 5.53 -15.96 6.52
C HIS A 355 5.56 -17.23 5.64
N TRP A 356 6.20 -17.19 4.47
CA TRP A 356 6.39 -18.36 3.62
C TRP A 356 7.48 -19.30 4.13
N LEU A 357 8.66 -18.77 4.49
CA LEU A 357 9.75 -19.56 5.09
C LEU A 357 9.29 -20.28 6.35
N TYR A 358 8.49 -19.62 7.18
CA TYR A 358 7.89 -20.24 8.36
C TYR A 358 6.94 -21.40 7.97
N LYS A 359 6.14 -21.26 6.91
CA LYS A 359 5.29 -22.38 6.46
C LYS A 359 6.11 -23.57 5.97
N GLU A 360 7.21 -23.37 5.26
CA GLU A 360 8.03 -24.48 4.76
C GLU A 360 8.76 -25.23 5.88
N SER A 361 9.25 -24.52 6.91
CA SER A 361 9.98 -25.14 8.03
C SER A 361 9.07 -25.91 9.00
N PHE A 362 7.80 -25.51 9.17
CA PHE A 362 6.87 -26.16 10.12
C PHE A 362 5.92 -27.19 9.48
N PHE A 363 5.71 -27.15 8.16
CA PHE A 363 4.93 -28.15 7.41
C PHE A 363 5.81 -29.11 6.59
N ALA A 364 7.07 -29.32 7.00
CA ALA A 364 7.81 -30.49 6.54
C ALA A 364 6.98 -31.75 6.89
N PRO A 365 6.64 -32.60 5.92
CA PRO A 365 5.91 -33.82 6.23
C PRO A 365 6.73 -34.65 7.21
N ARG A 366 6.11 -35.11 8.30
CA ARG A 366 6.59 -36.31 8.98
C ARG A 366 6.89 -37.38 7.91
N PRO A 367 7.98 -38.15 8.00
CA PRO A 367 8.22 -39.23 7.05
C PRO A 367 6.97 -40.10 6.99
N ALA A 368 6.43 -40.25 5.77
CA ALA A 368 5.13 -40.83 5.50
C ALA A 368 5.05 -42.27 6.03
N LEU A 369 3.97 -42.57 6.76
CA LEU A 369 3.46 -43.94 6.80
C LEU A 369 2.91 -44.28 5.40
N PRO A 370 3.00 -45.54 4.92
CA PRO A 370 2.77 -45.86 3.52
C PRO A 370 1.35 -45.52 3.03
N ASP A 371 1.34 -44.89 1.85
CA ASP A 371 0.23 -44.37 1.06
C ASP A 371 -0.77 -45.43 0.59
N HIS A 372 -2.07 -45.27 0.91
CA HIS A 372 -3.16 -45.67 0.00
C HIS A 372 -4.43 -44.80 0.06
N LEU A 373 -4.57 -43.82 0.97
CA LEU A 373 -5.85 -43.10 1.18
C LEU A 373 -5.76 -41.56 1.21
N THR A 374 -4.59 -40.95 1.00
CA THR A 374 -4.35 -39.51 1.27
C THR A 374 -4.20 -38.60 0.05
N ARG A 375 -4.68 -38.99 -1.15
CA ARG A 375 -4.54 -38.16 -2.36
C ARG A 375 -5.53 -36.98 -2.50
N HIS A 376 -6.60 -36.91 -1.71
CA HIS A 376 -7.61 -35.86 -1.88
C HIS A 376 -7.60 -34.71 -0.85
N HIS A 377 -6.82 -34.81 0.25
CA HIS A 377 -6.84 -33.79 1.31
C HIS A 377 -5.70 -32.77 1.29
N HIS A 378 -4.64 -32.98 0.49
CA HIS A 378 -3.46 -32.11 0.50
C HIS A 378 -3.64 -30.77 -0.26
N HIS A 379 -4.54 -30.70 -1.24
CA HIS A 379 -4.68 -29.51 -2.07
C HIS A 379 -5.55 -28.39 -1.45
N HIS A 380 -6.44 -28.72 -0.51
CA HIS A 380 -7.34 -27.74 0.10
C HIS A 380 -6.73 -26.99 1.29
N HIS A 381 -5.74 -27.57 1.99
CA HIS A 381 -5.14 -26.95 3.18
C HIS A 381 -4.06 -25.90 2.85
N GLN A 382 -3.35 -26.05 1.72
CA GLN A 382 -2.39 -25.04 1.23
C GLN A 382 -3.06 -23.70 0.89
N ARG A 383 -4.32 -23.73 0.46
CA ARG A 383 -5.07 -22.55 -0.02
C ARG A 383 -5.75 -21.76 1.11
N ALA A 384 -6.10 -22.41 2.21
CA ALA A 384 -6.86 -21.80 3.31
C ALA A 384 -6.02 -20.84 4.17
N LEU A 385 -4.73 -21.10 4.34
CA LEU A 385 -3.85 -20.30 5.21
C LEU A 385 -3.03 -19.23 4.47
N SER A 386 -2.98 -19.23 3.13
CA SER A 386 -2.34 -18.12 2.37
C SER A 386 -3.17 -16.84 2.41
N ASN A 387 -4.44 -16.95 2.81
CA ASN A 387 -5.45 -15.91 2.70
C ASN A 387 -5.56 -14.98 3.92
N GLN A 388 -4.82 -15.24 5.00
CA GLN A 388 -5.19 -14.66 6.30
C GLN A 388 -4.59 -13.28 6.59
N TYR A 389 -3.50 -12.85 5.95
CA TYR A 389 -2.80 -11.63 6.39
C TYR A 389 -2.34 -10.61 5.34
N ALA A 390 -2.38 -10.86 4.02
CA ALA A 390 -1.90 -9.82 3.07
C ALA A 390 -2.34 -9.94 1.61
N VAL A 391 -3.16 -10.92 1.20
CA VAL A 391 -3.56 -11.09 -0.22
C VAL A 391 -4.98 -10.56 -0.51
N THR A 392 -5.77 -10.24 0.52
CA THR A 392 -7.16 -9.77 0.36
C THR A 392 -7.28 -8.45 -0.42
N TRP A 393 -6.25 -7.60 -0.39
CA TRP A 393 -6.23 -6.38 -1.21
C TRP A 393 -5.89 -6.66 -2.68
N LEU A 394 -5.15 -7.73 -2.99
CA LEU A 394 -4.91 -8.17 -4.37
C LEU A 394 -6.21 -8.68 -5.01
N ASP A 395 -7.06 -9.36 -4.24
CA ASP A 395 -8.41 -9.76 -4.69
C ASP A 395 -9.30 -8.55 -4.99
N SER A 396 -9.14 -7.46 -4.22
CA SER A 396 -9.84 -6.20 -4.47
C SER A 396 -9.41 -5.57 -5.81
N ILE A 397 -8.13 -5.68 -6.17
CA ILE A 397 -7.61 -5.21 -7.46
C ILE A 397 -8.19 -6.02 -8.62
N LYS A 398 -8.28 -7.36 -8.48
CA LYS A 398 -8.95 -8.21 -9.49
C LYS A 398 -10.39 -7.79 -9.72
N THR A 399 -11.11 -7.48 -8.64
CA THR A 399 -12.49 -7.01 -8.71
C THR A 399 -12.60 -5.69 -9.48
N TRP A 400 -11.73 -4.71 -9.18
CA TRP A 400 -11.75 -3.41 -9.84
C TRP A 400 -11.37 -3.45 -11.32
N GLN A 401 -10.52 -4.40 -11.74
CA GLN A 401 -10.19 -4.59 -13.15
C GLN A 401 -11.45 -4.83 -13.99
N HIS A 402 -12.44 -5.55 -13.45
CA HIS A 402 -13.69 -5.81 -14.15
C HIS A 402 -14.66 -4.62 -14.11
N GLU A 403 -14.53 -3.73 -13.12
CA GLU A 403 -15.44 -2.59 -12.92
C GLU A 403 -14.98 -1.29 -13.61
N ILE A 404 -13.66 -1.07 -13.71
CA ILE A 404 -13.08 0.20 -14.18
C ILE A 404 -12.55 0.05 -15.61
N ARG A 405 -13.12 0.82 -16.55
CA ARG A 405 -12.69 0.81 -17.96
C ARG A 405 -11.53 1.75 -18.27
N SER A 406 -11.36 2.84 -17.49
CA SER A 406 -10.29 3.84 -17.70
C SER A 406 -9.05 3.53 -16.86
N SER A 407 -7.88 3.58 -17.49
CA SER A 407 -6.58 3.28 -16.87
C SER A 407 -6.14 4.34 -15.88
N HIS A 408 -6.37 5.62 -16.18
CA HIS A 408 -6.11 6.72 -15.25
C HIS A 408 -6.95 6.58 -13.99
N GLU A 409 -8.26 6.31 -14.16
CA GLU A 409 -9.15 6.09 -13.02
C GLU A 409 -8.72 4.86 -12.21
N PHE A 410 -8.29 3.78 -12.87
CA PHE A 410 -7.81 2.57 -12.21
C PHE A 410 -6.56 2.84 -11.35
N VAL A 411 -5.56 3.50 -11.91
CA VAL A 411 -4.31 3.81 -11.20
C VAL A 411 -4.56 4.77 -10.04
N ASP A 412 -5.39 5.79 -10.21
CA ASP A 412 -5.74 6.70 -9.11
C ASP A 412 -6.56 6.02 -8.02
N THR A 413 -7.33 4.98 -8.37
CA THR A 413 -8.03 4.14 -7.40
C THR A 413 -7.03 3.37 -6.55
N ILE A 414 -6.11 2.69 -7.22
CA ILE A 414 -5.07 1.91 -6.56
C ILE A 414 -4.17 2.83 -5.74
N ARG A 415 -3.74 3.99 -6.26
CA ARG A 415 -2.96 4.97 -5.50
C ARG A 415 -3.70 5.41 -4.24
N ARG A 416 -4.99 5.76 -4.33
CA ARG A 416 -5.79 6.17 -3.16
C ARG A 416 -6.00 5.04 -2.15
N GLU A 417 -6.14 3.80 -2.59
CA GLU A 417 -6.25 2.65 -1.69
C GLU A 417 -4.89 2.25 -1.10
N LEU A 418 -3.80 2.24 -1.90
CA LEU A 418 -2.44 1.95 -1.44
C LEU A 418 -1.93 3.01 -0.45
N LEU A 419 -2.16 4.29 -0.74
CA LEU A 419 -1.76 5.45 0.08
C LEU A 419 -2.81 5.82 1.15
N GLY A 420 -4.02 5.25 1.06
CA GLY A 420 -5.14 5.58 1.91
C GLY A 420 -4.94 5.10 3.35
N LYS A 421 -5.15 6.01 4.31
CA LYS A 421 -5.30 5.62 5.72
C LYS A 421 -6.55 4.75 5.85
N ARG A 422 -6.48 3.64 6.57
CA ARG A 422 -7.64 2.78 6.84
C ARG A 422 -8.30 3.15 8.16
N VAL A 423 -9.58 2.84 8.28
CA VAL A 423 -10.37 2.98 9.49
C VAL A 423 -10.91 1.61 9.89
N PHE A 424 -10.58 1.16 11.09
CA PHE A 424 -11.08 -0.05 11.72
C PHE A 424 -12.26 0.28 12.60
N VAL A 425 -13.39 -0.35 12.29
CA VAL A 425 -14.66 -0.17 12.97
C VAL A 425 -15.14 -1.53 13.47
N PHE A 426 -15.69 -1.55 14.67
CA PHE A 426 -16.21 -2.76 15.30
C PHE A 426 -17.70 -2.90 15.00
N LEU A 427 -18.17 -4.11 14.80
CA LEU A 427 -19.58 -4.43 14.81
C LEU A 427 -20.00 -4.89 16.20
N ARG A 428 -21.31 -4.82 16.49
CA ARG A 428 -21.87 -5.32 17.76
C ARG A 428 -21.60 -6.80 18.02
N ASP A 429 -21.39 -7.59 16.97
CA ASP A 429 -21.05 -9.02 17.06
C ASP A 429 -19.55 -9.27 17.30
N GLY A 430 -18.75 -8.21 17.48
CA GLY A 430 -17.30 -8.28 17.71
C GLY A 430 -16.47 -8.42 16.44
N LYS A 431 -17.09 -8.47 15.25
CA LYS A 431 -16.34 -8.47 13.98
C LYS A 431 -15.76 -7.09 13.68
N ILE A 432 -14.60 -7.07 13.03
CA ILE A 432 -13.91 -5.84 12.65
C ILE A 432 -14.10 -5.61 11.15
N LEU A 433 -14.61 -4.43 10.80
CA LEU A 433 -14.68 -3.94 9.43
C LEU A 433 -13.45 -3.08 9.14
N ASP A 434 -12.81 -3.32 8.00
CA ASP A 434 -11.63 -2.60 7.55
C ASP A 434 -11.96 -1.70 6.35
N LEU A 435 -12.22 -0.42 6.63
CA LEU A 435 -12.69 0.56 5.66
C LEU A 435 -11.60 1.57 5.30
N SER A 436 -11.81 2.33 4.23
CA SER A 436 -10.96 3.46 3.83
C SER A 436 -11.29 4.68 4.71
N ARG A 437 -10.31 5.51 5.07
CA ARG A 437 -10.57 6.80 5.76
C ARG A 437 -11.46 7.67 4.91
N GLY A 438 -12.41 8.38 5.52
CA GLY A 438 -13.51 9.03 4.80
C GLY A 438 -14.75 8.15 4.64
N ALA A 439 -14.68 6.84 4.93
CA ALA A 439 -15.85 5.97 4.83
C ALA A 439 -16.94 6.40 5.80
N THR A 440 -18.17 6.47 5.30
CA THR A 440 -19.32 6.82 6.10
C THR A 440 -20.00 5.59 6.68
N VAL A 441 -20.91 5.79 7.63
CA VAL A 441 -21.74 4.72 8.19
C VAL A 441 -22.53 3.99 7.10
N LEU A 442 -22.96 4.72 6.06
CA LEU A 442 -23.57 4.14 4.87
C LEU A 442 -22.63 3.16 4.16
N ASP A 443 -21.37 3.53 4.00
CA ASP A 443 -20.38 2.66 3.37
C ASP A 443 -20.12 1.39 4.20
N ALA A 444 -20.13 1.49 5.53
CA ALA A 444 -20.08 0.32 6.40
C ALA A 444 -21.29 -0.61 6.17
N ALA A 445 -22.50 -0.07 6.04
CA ALA A 445 -23.70 -0.87 5.83
C ALA A 445 -23.63 -1.69 4.54
N PHE A 446 -23.22 -1.07 3.43
CA PHE A 446 -23.04 -1.75 2.15
C PHE A 446 -21.80 -2.67 2.08
N HIS A 447 -20.87 -2.51 3.01
CA HIS A 447 -19.71 -3.38 3.18
C HIS A 447 -20.06 -4.67 3.95
N ILE A 448 -20.93 -4.58 4.96
CA ILE A 448 -21.46 -5.76 5.69
C ILE A 448 -22.23 -6.66 4.72
N HIS A 449 -23.24 -6.11 4.06
CA HIS A 449 -23.99 -6.79 3.02
C HIS A 449 -24.75 -5.78 2.18
N THR A 450 -24.95 -6.08 0.89
CA THR A 450 -25.74 -5.19 0.02
C THR A 450 -27.16 -5.03 0.55
N ASP A 451 -27.79 -6.11 1.03
CA ASP A 451 -29.16 -6.04 1.58
C ASP A 451 -29.23 -5.24 2.88
N VAL A 452 -28.21 -5.33 3.75
CA VAL A 452 -28.13 -4.52 4.98
C VAL A 452 -28.03 -3.05 4.61
N GLY A 453 -27.22 -2.70 3.62
CA GLY A 453 -27.14 -1.35 3.07
C GLY A 453 -28.46 -0.87 2.48
N LEU A 454 -29.17 -1.70 1.70
CA LEU A 454 -30.43 -1.32 1.05
C LEU A 454 -31.60 -1.18 2.03
N ARG A 455 -31.58 -1.95 3.13
CA ARG A 455 -32.64 -1.99 4.14
C ARG A 455 -32.34 -1.14 5.37
N ALA A 456 -31.28 -0.33 5.37
CA ALA A 456 -30.88 0.45 6.52
C ALA A 456 -31.91 1.56 6.84
N VAL A 457 -32.32 1.66 8.10
CA VAL A 457 -33.26 2.69 8.60
C VAL A 457 -32.56 3.67 9.52
N ALA A 458 -31.80 3.15 10.49
CA ALA A 458 -31.07 3.93 11.46
C ALA A 458 -29.69 3.32 11.69
N ALA A 459 -28.76 4.13 12.17
CA ALA A 459 -27.43 3.65 12.55
C ALA A 459 -26.98 4.26 13.87
N TYR A 460 -26.28 3.45 14.65
CA TYR A 460 -25.75 3.80 15.96
C TYR A 460 -24.23 3.62 15.97
N ILE A 461 -23.54 4.60 16.53
CA ILE A 461 -22.09 4.58 16.78
C ILE A 461 -21.88 4.69 18.28
N ASN A 462 -21.20 3.71 18.87
CA ASN A 462 -20.94 3.64 20.32
C ASN A 462 -22.23 3.79 21.16
N GLY A 463 -23.35 3.25 20.65
CA GLY A 463 -24.66 3.30 21.30
C GLY A 463 -25.48 4.58 21.09
N ARG A 464 -24.95 5.58 20.37
CA ARG A 464 -25.67 6.82 20.04
C ARG A 464 -26.11 6.84 18.58
N GLU A 465 -27.33 7.30 18.33
CA GLU A 465 -27.87 7.41 16.97
C GLU A 465 -27.11 8.49 16.18
N VAL A 466 -26.73 8.18 14.94
CA VAL A 466 -26.01 9.08 14.04
C VAL A 466 -26.62 9.05 12.65
N GLN A 467 -26.37 10.11 11.87
CA GLN A 467 -26.72 10.14 10.46
C GLN A 467 -25.84 9.20 9.64
N PHE A 468 -26.38 8.69 8.53
CA PHE A 468 -25.64 7.84 7.58
C PHE A 468 -24.43 8.53 6.93
N SER A 469 -24.39 9.87 6.95
CA SER A 469 -23.29 10.72 6.47
C SER A 469 -22.09 10.78 7.41
N TYR A 470 -22.22 10.29 8.65
CA TYR A 470 -21.16 10.33 9.64
C TYR A 470 -19.90 9.59 9.15
N GLU A 471 -18.75 10.26 9.17
CA GLU A 471 -17.46 9.68 8.82
C GLU A 471 -16.93 8.84 9.98
N LEU A 472 -16.67 7.56 9.71
CA LEU A 472 -16.22 6.58 10.70
C LEU A 472 -14.80 6.85 11.19
N ARG A 473 -14.57 6.62 12.47
CA ARG A 473 -13.26 6.75 13.12
C ARG A 473 -12.76 5.40 13.63
N ASN A 474 -11.45 5.32 13.85
CA ASN A 474 -10.84 4.11 14.42
C ASN A 474 -11.41 3.83 15.81
N GLY A 475 -11.91 2.62 16.02
CA GLY A 475 -12.45 2.19 17.31
C GLY A 475 -13.95 2.39 17.49
N ASP A 476 -14.64 2.96 16.51
CA ASP A 476 -16.09 3.12 16.57
C ASP A 476 -16.81 1.76 16.51
N VAL A 477 -17.81 1.56 17.36
CA VAL A 477 -18.71 0.39 17.33
C VAL A 477 -19.96 0.75 16.54
N VAL A 478 -20.09 0.18 15.35
CA VAL A 478 -21.19 0.39 14.40
C VAL A 478 -22.30 -0.64 14.61
N SER A 479 -23.53 -0.16 14.68
CA SER A 479 -24.75 -0.96 14.67
C SER A 479 -25.74 -0.37 13.68
N ILE A 480 -26.17 -1.16 12.71
CA ILE A 480 -27.14 -0.72 11.69
C ILE A 480 -28.45 -1.45 11.94
N VAL A 481 -29.54 -0.69 11.99
CA VAL A 481 -30.89 -1.21 12.13
C VAL A 481 -31.51 -1.28 10.73
N THR A 482 -32.02 -2.46 10.38
CA THR A 482 -32.61 -2.74 9.07
C THR A 482 -34.10 -3.04 9.15
N SER A 483 -34.87 -2.67 8.14
CA SER A 483 -36.30 -3.01 7.99
C SER A 483 -36.61 -3.45 6.56
N ASP A 484 -37.58 -4.36 6.37
CA ASP A 484 -37.92 -4.92 5.06
C ASP A 484 -38.61 -3.92 4.11
N ASP A 485 -39.31 -2.94 4.69
CA ASP A 485 -39.96 -1.84 3.96
C ASP A 485 -39.01 -0.68 3.66
N ALA A 486 -37.79 -0.72 4.20
CA ALA A 486 -36.83 0.36 4.00
C ALA A 486 -36.37 0.43 2.55
N ARG A 487 -36.17 1.66 2.09
CA ARG A 487 -35.75 1.97 0.71
C ARG A 487 -34.65 3.04 0.75
N PRO A 488 -33.59 2.91 -0.06
CA PRO A 488 -32.54 3.92 -0.15
C PRO A 488 -33.07 5.28 -0.61
N GLN A 489 -32.58 6.35 0.00
CA GLN A 489 -32.91 7.72 -0.39
C GLN A 489 -31.91 8.28 -1.42
N LEU A 490 -32.33 9.25 -2.23
CA LEU A 490 -31.48 9.83 -3.27
C LEU A 490 -30.24 10.54 -2.69
N ASP A 491 -30.39 11.15 -1.51
CA ASP A 491 -29.31 11.84 -0.80
C ASP A 491 -28.17 10.91 -0.36
N TRP A 492 -28.42 9.61 -0.28
CA TRP A 492 -27.39 8.62 0.03
C TRP A 492 -26.30 8.57 -1.05
N MET A 493 -26.60 8.98 -2.28
CA MET A 493 -25.56 9.17 -3.31
C MET A 493 -24.59 10.30 -2.98
N ARG A 494 -24.96 11.28 -2.16
CA ARG A 494 -24.05 12.35 -1.71
C ARG A 494 -23.20 11.88 -0.53
N TRP A 495 -23.73 11.02 0.31
CA TRP A 495 -23.07 10.54 1.53
C TRP A 495 -22.21 9.28 1.33
N ALA A 496 -22.45 8.52 0.26
CA ALA A 496 -21.63 7.37 -0.11
C ALA A 496 -20.24 7.85 -0.58
N HIS A 497 -19.24 7.66 0.28
CA HIS A 497 -17.85 7.99 -0.02
C HIS A 497 -17.20 6.88 -0.86
N ARG A 498 -17.54 5.60 -0.61
CA ARG A 498 -17.03 4.48 -1.42
C ARG A 498 -17.72 4.38 -2.77
N ARG A 499 -16.92 4.18 -3.81
CA ARG A 499 -17.41 3.94 -5.17
C ARG A 499 -18.21 2.64 -5.30
N SER A 500 -17.86 1.58 -4.56
CA SER A 500 -18.65 0.34 -4.52
C SER A 500 -20.08 0.60 -4.02
N THR A 501 -20.23 1.41 -2.96
CA THR A 501 -21.53 1.81 -2.42
C THR A 501 -22.32 2.64 -3.44
N ARG A 502 -21.67 3.62 -4.07
CA ARG A 502 -22.28 4.45 -5.13
C ARG A 502 -22.73 3.59 -6.33
N SER A 503 -21.93 2.60 -6.73
CA SER A 503 -22.25 1.69 -7.82
C SER A 503 -23.47 0.82 -7.49
N LYS A 504 -23.52 0.21 -6.29
CA LYS A 504 -24.67 -0.56 -5.80
C LYS A 504 -25.95 0.29 -5.72
N LEU A 505 -25.85 1.51 -5.22
CA LEU A 505 -26.97 2.47 -5.17
C LEU A 505 -27.46 2.86 -6.57
N ARG A 506 -26.53 3.16 -7.50
CA ARG A 506 -26.89 3.46 -8.90
C ARG A 506 -27.57 2.27 -9.59
N ALA A 507 -27.07 1.06 -9.38
CA ALA A 507 -27.68 -0.15 -9.91
C ALA A 507 -29.11 -0.33 -9.40
N TYR A 508 -29.33 -0.09 -8.11
CA TYR A 508 -30.65 -0.12 -7.48
C TYR A 508 -31.61 0.93 -8.06
N PHE A 509 -31.20 2.21 -8.15
CA PHE A 509 -32.04 3.27 -8.72
C PHE A 509 -32.37 3.02 -10.21
N LYS A 510 -31.39 2.57 -11.00
CA LYS A 510 -31.60 2.21 -12.41
C LYS A 510 -32.53 1.00 -12.59
N ALA A 511 -32.54 0.06 -11.66
CA ALA A 511 -33.49 -1.05 -11.65
C ALA A 511 -34.90 -0.59 -11.24
N SER A 512 -35.00 0.30 -10.25
CA SER A 512 -36.25 0.92 -9.81
C SER A 512 -36.92 1.74 -10.91
N GLU A 513 -36.17 2.60 -11.61
CA GLU A 513 -36.66 3.38 -12.75
C GLU A 513 -37.15 2.49 -13.90
N ARG A 514 -36.43 1.41 -14.21
CA ARG A 514 -36.87 0.44 -15.22
C ARG A 514 -38.17 -0.25 -14.83
N ARG A 515 -38.31 -0.62 -13.55
CA ARG A 515 -39.53 -1.25 -13.01
C ARG A 515 -40.72 -0.27 -12.99
N ALA A 516 -40.46 1.01 -12.73
CA ALA A 516 -41.47 2.06 -12.79
C ALA A 516 -41.96 2.31 -14.23
N LYS A 517 -41.05 2.35 -15.23
CA LYS A 517 -41.42 2.48 -16.65
C LYS A 517 -42.23 1.30 -17.16
N LEU A 518 -41.85 0.08 -16.80
CA LEU A 518 -42.61 -1.15 -17.16
C LEU A 518 -44.03 -1.17 -16.56
N HIS A 519 -44.27 -0.46 -15.46
CA HIS A 519 -45.60 -0.35 -14.85
C HIS A 519 -46.48 0.73 -15.49
N LEU A 520 -45.89 1.70 -16.19
CA LEU A 520 -46.59 2.77 -16.91
C LEU A 520 -47.04 2.33 -18.32
N ASP A 521 -46.41 1.31 -18.90
CA ASP A 521 -46.71 0.80 -20.26
C ASP A 521 -47.65 -0.44 -20.28
N GLY A 522 -48.36 -0.73 -19.18
CA GLY A 522 -49.41 -1.79 -19.10
C GLY A 522 -50.79 -1.31 -19.58
N PRO A 523 -51.68 -2.18 -20.12
CA PRO A 523 -52.65 -1.82 -21.14
C PRO A 523 -53.85 -1.03 -20.59
N ASN A 524 -53.88 0.27 -20.88
CA ASN A 524 -55.12 1.03 -21.06
C ASN A 524 -55.44 1.08 -22.55
N SER A 525 -56.10 0.04 -23.06
CA SER A 525 -56.73 0.07 -24.39
C SER A 525 -58.14 -0.54 -24.30
N THR A 526 -59.11 0.38 -24.21
CA THR A 526 -60.46 0.33 -24.78
C THR A 526 -60.92 -1.00 -25.39
N SER A 527 -61.95 -1.62 -24.81
CA SER A 527 -62.78 -2.62 -25.49
C SER A 527 -64.00 -1.92 -26.13
N PRO A 528 -64.27 -2.10 -27.44
CA PRO A 528 -65.55 -1.71 -28.02
C PRO A 528 -66.58 -2.81 -27.76
N THR A 529 -67.70 -2.45 -27.15
CA THR A 529 -68.82 -3.36 -26.91
C THR A 529 -69.47 -3.71 -28.25
N ALA A 530 -69.34 -4.97 -28.68
CA ALA A 530 -70.00 -5.53 -29.85
C ALA A 530 -71.48 -5.82 -29.55
N LEU A 531 -72.34 -5.48 -30.50
CA LEU A 531 -73.75 -5.83 -30.57
C LEU A 531 -73.98 -7.33 -30.89
N ALA A 532 -75.16 -7.80 -30.47
CA ALA A 532 -76.04 -8.84 -31.02
C ALA A 532 -75.94 -10.27 -30.43
N PRO A 533 -77.05 -11.05 -30.43
CA PRO A 533 -78.37 -10.80 -31.05
C PRO A 533 -79.50 -10.35 -30.11
#